data_AF-A0A931QN32-F1
#
_entry.id   AF-A0A931QN32-F1
#
_cell.length_a   1.000
_cell.length_b   1.000
_cell.length_c   1.000
_cell.angle_alpha   90.00
_cell.angle_beta   90.00
_cell.angle_gamma   90.00
#
_symmetry.space_group_name_H-M   'P 1'
#
loop_
_entity.id
_entity.type
_entity.pdbx_description
1 polymer ?
#
loop_
_entity_poly.entity_id
_entity_poly.type
_entity_poly.pdbx_seq_one_letter_code
_entity_poly.pdbx_strand_id
1 'polypeptide(L)' 'MSSKEIIRNVLKLSPKEKLLIVDSILKSLDEPDKDIEKVWLDESKKRLKFFRVGKLNGVPHKIKYRQVAEKNFQL' A
#
# COMPACT_ATOMS: atom_id res chain seq x y z
N MET A 1 9.42 4.71 -26.46
CA MET A 1 8.60 5.48 -25.50
C MET A 1 9.51 5.86 -24.33
N SER A 2 9.52 7.12 -23.90
CA SER A 2 10.40 7.55 -22.79
C SER A 2 9.78 7.23 -21.42
N SER A 3 10.61 7.08 -20.38
CA SER A 3 10.10 6.89 -19.00
C SER A 3 9.14 8.00 -18.57
N LYS A 4 9.43 9.25 -18.95
CA LYS A 4 8.55 10.41 -18.72
C LYS A 4 7.18 10.24 -19.37
N GLU A 5 7.12 9.68 -20.56
CA GLU A 5 5.90 9.47 -21.31
C GLU A 5 5.06 8.33 -20.71
N ILE A 6 5.71 7.24 -20.29
CA ILE A 6 5.07 6.13 -19.55
C ILE A 6 4.43 6.65 -18.26
N ILE A 7 5.19 7.42 -17.46
CA ILE A 7 4.68 8.01 -16.21
C ILE A 7 3.46 8.88 -16.47
N ARG A 8 3.51 9.78 -17.47
CA ARG A 8 2.36 10.62 -17.82
C ARG A 8 1.11 9.81 -18.16
N ASN A 9 1.26 8.68 -18.82
CA ASN A 9 0.13 7.82 -19.18
C ASN A 9 -0.40 7.05 -17.96
N VAL A 10 0.48 6.48 -17.13
CA VAL A 10 0.10 5.80 -15.89
C VAL A 10 -0.66 6.74 -14.95
N LEU A 11 -0.24 8.01 -14.86
CA LEU A 11 -0.90 9.01 -14.01
C LEU A 11 -2.35 9.33 -14.42
N LYS A 12 -2.76 9.03 -15.67
CA LYS A 12 -4.13 9.22 -16.17
C LYS A 12 -5.07 8.05 -15.87
N LEU A 13 -4.54 6.90 -15.46
CA LEU A 13 -5.33 5.69 -15.24
C LEU A 13 -6.17 5.77 -13.96
N SER A 14 -7.13 4.86 -13.82
CA SER A 14 -7.87 4.70 -12.56
C SER A 14 -6.94 4.25 -11.42
N PRO A 15 -7.29 4.49 -10.15
CA PRO A 15 -6.50 4.02 -9.02
C PRO A 15 -6.22 2.51 -9.04
N LYS A 16 -7.19 1.71 -9.49
CA LYS A 16 -7.07 0.26 -9.61
C LYS A 16 -6.00 -0.15 -10.62
N GLU A 17 -6.01 0.47 -11.80
CA GLU A 17 -5.03 0.20 -12.85
C GLU A 17 -3.62 0.66 -12.45
N LYS A 18 -3.51 1.82 -11.79
CA LYS A 18 -2.23 2.29 -11.23
C LYS A 18 -1.63 1.27 -10.26
N LEU A 19 -2.44 0.73 -9.34
CA LEU A 19 -1.99 -0.30 -8.41
C LEU A 19 -1.50 -1.55 -9.12
N LEU A 20 -2.22 -2.01 -10.15
CA LEU A 20 -1.83 -3.16 -10.97
C LEU A 20 -0.44 -2.99 -11.59
N ILE A 21 -0.15 -1.79 -12.11
CA ILE A 21 1.15 -1.47 -12.70
C ILE A 21 2.24 -1.41 -11.63
N VAL A 22 1.98 -0.77 -10.50
CA VAL A 22 2.93 -0.70 -9.37
C VAL A 22 3.29 -2.09 -8.89
N ASP A 23 2.30 -2.96 -8.65
CA ASP A 23 2.54 -4.34 -8.22
C ASP A 23 3.38 -5.13 -9.22
N SER A 24 3.12 -4.94 -10.52
CA SER A 24 3.88 -5.60 -11.58
C SER A 24 5.33 -5.15 -11.62
N ILE A 25 5.59 -3.84 -11.43
CA ILE A 25 6.94 -3.29 -11.37
C ILE A 25 7.67 -3.83 -10.14
N LEU A 26 7.05 -3.79 -8.97
CA LEU A 26 7.66 -4.27 -7.73
C LEU A 26 8.07 -5.74 -7.84
N LYS A 27 7.18 -6.60 -8.34
CA LYS A 27 7.47 -8.03 -8.57
C LYS A 27 8.61 -8.27 -9.57
N SER A 28 8.80 -7.37 -10.52
CA SER A 28 9.90 -7.48 -11.48
C SER A 28 11.27 -7.08 -10.89
N LEU A 29 11.27 -6.26 -9.83
CA LEU A 29 12.49 -5.80 -9.16
C LEU A 29 12.89 -6.75 -8.03
N ASP A 30 11.91 -7.28 -7.31
CA ASP A 30 12.10 -8.23 -6.22
C ASP A 30 10.86 -9.13 -6.16
N GLU A 31 11.03 -10.42 -6.47
CA GLU A 31 9.92 -11.37 -6.37
C GLU A 31 9.65 -11.62 -4.88
N PRO A 32 8.45 -11.31 -4.37
CA PRO A 32 8.15 -11.52 -2.97
C PRO A 32 8.22 -13.02 -2.64
N ASP A 33 8.88 -13.32 -1.53
CA ASP A 33 8.89 -14.66 -0.96
C ASP A 33 7.44 -15.09 -0.63
N LYS A 34 7.01 -16.20 -1.24
CA LYS A 34 5.64 -16.71 -1.15
C LYS A 34 5.26 -17.17 0.25
N ASP A 35 6.22 -17.65 1.03
CA ASP A 35 5.98 -18.06 2.40
C ASP A 35 5.78 -16.83 3.30
N ILE A 36 6.57 -15.77 3.06
CA ILE A 36 6.38 -14.48 3.73
C ILE A 36 5.03 -13.86 3.33
N GLU A 37 4.68 -13.86 2.05
CA GLU A 37 3.41 -13.32 1.55
C GLU A 37 2.21 -14.02 2.20
N LYS A 38 2.28 -15.35 2.37
CA LYS A 38 1.25 -16.13 3.05
C LYS A 38 1.08 -15.72 4.51
N VAL A 39 2.18 -15.60 5.26
CA VAL A 39 2.14 -15.17 6.66
C VAL A 39 1.54 -13.76 6.79
N TRP A 40 1.93 -12.84 5.89
CA TRP A 40 1.38 -11.49 5.86
C TRP A 40 -0.11 -11.46 5.55
N LEU A 41 -0.57 -12.27 4.61
CA LEU A 41 -1.98 -12.36 4.24
C LEU A 41 -2.83 -12.84 5.43
N ASP A 42 -2.36 -13.87 6.13
CA ASP A 42 -3.06 -14.44 7.28
C ASP A 42 -3.13 -13.44 8.45
N GLU A 43 -2.01 -12.80 8.78
CA GLU A 43 -1.97 -11.78 9.84
C GLU A 43 -2.84 -10.57 9.50
N SER A 44 -2.81 -10.11 8.25
CA SER A 44 -3.61 -8.96 7.79
C SER A 44 -5.12 -9.26 7.88
N LYS A 45 -5.55 -10.44 7.43
CA LYS A 45 -6.94 -10.89 7.57
C LYS A 45 -7.37 -11.00 9.02
N LYS A 46 -6.51 -11.57 9.88
CA LYS A 46 -6.76 -11.69 11.32
C LYS A 46 -6.93 -10.34 12.00
N ARG A 47 -6.04 -9.37 11.73
CA ARG A 47 -6.14 -8.00 12.26
C ARG A 47 -7.41 -7.30 11.80
N LEU A 48 -7.73 -7.39 10.52
CA LEU A 48 -8.97 -6.81 9.98
C LEU A 48 -10.21 -7.40 10.63
N LYS A 49 -10.24 -8.73 10.83
CA LYS A 49 -11.34 -9.40 11.53
C LYS A 49 -11.48 -8.87 12.96
N PHE A 50 -10.40 -8.85 13.74
CA PHE A 50 -10.44 -8.35 15.12
C PHE A 50 -10.81 -6.88 15.22
N PHE A 51 -10.33 -6.03 14.31
CA PHE A 51 -10.74 -4.65 14.24
C PHE A 51 -12.25 -4.51 13.99
N ARG A 52 -12.79 -5.25 13.02
CA ARG A 52 -14.23 -5.24 12.69
C ARG A 52 -15.13 -5.70 13.83
N VAL A 53 -14.66 -6.63 14.67
CA VAL A 53 -15.42 -7.11 15.85
C VAL A 53 -15.10 -6.34 17.13
N GLY A 54 -14.41 -5.20 17.04
CA GLY A 54 -14.09 -4.35 18.20
C GLY A 54 -13.06 -4.96 19.17
N LYS A 55 -12.39 -6.05 18.79
CA LYS A 55 -11.35 -6.72 19.60
C LYS A 55 -9.95 -6.15 19.37
N LEU A 56 -9.80 -5.21 18.45
CA LEU A 56 -8.56 -4.49 18.17
C LEU A 56 -8.89 -3.02 17.94
N ASN A 57 -8.17 -2.13 18.63
CA ASN A 57 -8.30 -0.69 18.40
C ASN A 57 -7.53 -0.29 17.14
N GLY A 58 -8.19 0.43 16.23
CA GLY A 58 -7.54 1.07 15.09
C GLY A 58 -7.08 2.48 15.46
N VAL A 59 -6.07 3.00 14.76
CA VAL A 59 -5.71 4.40 14.85
C VAL A 59 -6.50 5.17 13.79
N PRO A 60 -7.27 6.21 14.16
CA PRO A 60 -7.96 7.05 13.19
C PRO A 60 -6.97 7.62 12.17
N HIS A 61 -7.32 7.52 10.87
CA HIS A 61 -6.48 7.97 9.77
C HIS A 61 -5.97 9.41 9.96
N LYS A 62 -6.85 10.34 10.38
CA LYS A 62 -6.52 11.76 10.59
C LYS A 62 -5.40 11.97 11.61
N ILE A 63 -5.34 11.15 12.66
CA ILE A 63 -4.33 11.26 13.71
C ILE A 63 -2.98 10.77 13.20
N LYS A 64 -2.96 9.61 12.53
CA LYS A 64 -1.72 9.02 12.02
C LYS A 64 -1.12 9.82 10.85
N TYR A 65 -1.97 10.33 9.96
CA TYR A 65 -1.52 11.13 8.81
C TYR A 65 -0.81 12.41 9.27
N ARG A 66 -1.36 13.11 10.28
CA ARG A 66 -0.73 14.32 10.84
C ARG A 66 0.66 14.02 11.42
N GLN A 67 0.81 12.96 12.22
CA GLN A 67 2.11 12.58 12.81
C GLN A 67 3.17 12.18 11.77
N VAL A 68 2.77 11.50 10.70
CA VAL A 68 3.68 11.08 9.62
C VAL A 68 4.05 12.27 8.73
N ALA A 69 3.09 13.14 8.42
CA ALA A 69 3.34 14.37 7.68
C ALA A 69 4.32 15.26 8.45
N GLU A 70 4.09 15.51 9.75
CA GLU A 70 4.96 16.32 10.62
C GLU A 70 6.38 15.75 10.75
N LYS A 71 6.55 14.42 10.70
CA LYS A 71 7.88 13.77 10.80
C LYS A 71 8.65 13.71 9.48
N ASN A 72 7.97 13.53 8.35
CA ASN A 72 8.62 13.24 7.06
C ASN A 72 8.58 14.42 6.08
N PHE A 73 7.71 15.40 6.33
CA PHE A 73 7.57 16.61 5.52
C PHE A 73 7.55 17.79 6.49
N GLN A 74 8.72 18.35 6.80
CA GLN A 74 8.77 19.69 7.39
C GLN A 74 8.11 20.65 6.39
N LEU A 75 6.88 21.07 6.71
CA LEU A 75 6.27 22.29 6.18
C LEU A 75 6.55 23.42 7.18
#